data_AF-A0A0F6X1Z0-F1
#
_entry.id   AF-A0A0F6X1Z0-F1
#
_cell.length_a   1.000
_cell.length_b   1.000
_cell.length_c   1.000
_cell.angle_alpha   90.00
_cell.angle_beta   90.00
_cell.angle_gamma   90.00
#
_symmetry.space_group_name_H-M   'P 1'
#
loop_
_entity.id
_entity.type
_entity.pdbx_description
1 polymer ?
#
loop_
_entity_poly.entity_id
_entity_poly.type
_entity_poly.pdbx_seq_one_letter_code
_entity_poly.pdbx_strand_id
1 'polypeptide(L)' 'MSLLTIILIIISFFIIIISFLMSPDSNGFSGALVGSGDLDLFKVSKERGVKKVLKYSMMIFGFILLGGSLILRVFL' A
#
# COMPACT_ATOMS: atom_id res chain seq x y z
N MET A 1 -3.42 -27.46 -4.49
CA MET A 1 -3.35 -26.01 -4.80
C MET A 1 -4.40 -25.70 -5.84
N SER A 2 -5.45 -24.97 -5.48
CA SER A 2 -6.46 -24.54 -6.46
C SER A 2 -5.87 -23.44 -7.34
N LEU A 3 -6.35 -23.32 -8.58
CA LEU A 3 -5.95 -22.22 -9.48
C LEU A 3 -6.10 -20.84 -8.79
N LEU A 4 -7.15 -20.67 -8.00
CA LEU A 4 -7.41 -19.46 -7.21
C LEU A 4 -6.33 -19.19 -6.15
N THR A 5 -5.85 -20.23 -5.44
CA THR A 5 -4.72 -20.05 -4.49
C THR A 5 -3.45 -19.56 -5.18
N ILE A 6 -3.15 -20.07 -6.38
CA ILE A 6 -1.96 -19.65 -7.14
C ILE A 6 -2.08 -18.17 -7.53
N ILE A 7 -3.25 -17.74 -8.02
CA ILE A 7 -3.51 -16.35 -8.39
C ILE A 7 -3.35 -15.42 -7.18
N LEU A 8 -3.89 -15.80 -6.02
CA LEU A 8 -3.78 -14.98 -4.80
C LEU A 8 -2.33 -14.86 -4.33
N ILE A 9 -1.52 -15.91 -4.44
CA ILE A 9 -0.08 -15.86 -4.10
C ILE A 9 0.64 -14.86 -5.00
N ILE A 10 0.36 -14.85 -6.31
CA ILE A 10 0.95 -13.89 -7.24
C ILE A 10 0.55 -12.46 -6.87
N ILE A 11 -0.73 -12.23 -6.56
CA ILE A 11 -1.22 -10.91 -6.11
C ILE A 11 -0.51 -10.47 -4.84
N SER A 12 -0.34 -11.35 -3.85
CA SER A 12 0.42 -11.07 -2.62
C SER A 12 1.84 -10.61 -2.92
N PHE A 13 2.52 -11.26 -3.87
CA PHE A 13 3.87 -10.90 -4.26
C PHE A 13 3.94 -9.48 -4.85
N PHE A 14 2.98 -9.10 -5.70
CA PHE A 14 2.87 -7.73 -6.21
C PHE A 14 2.60 -6.70 -5.11
N ILE A 15 1.74 -7.02 -4.13
CA ILE A 15 1.46 -6.13 -3.00
C ILE A 15 2.74 -5.87 -2.19
N ILE A 16 3.58 -6.89 -1.97
CA ILE A 16 4.86 -6.72 -1.27
C ILE A 16 5.77 -5.74 -2.02
N ILE A 17 5.89 -5.87 -3.33
CA ILE A 17 6.69 -4.95 -4.16
C ILE A 17 6.15 -3.52 -4.05
N ILE A 18 4.84 -3.34 -4.20
CA ILE A 18 4.19 -2.03 -4.09
C ILE A 18 4.41 -1.41 -2.70
N SER A 19 4.38 -2.23 -1.64
CA SER A 19 4.64 -1.79 -0.27
C SER A 19 6.04 -1.22 -0.08
N PHE A 20 7.05 -1.81 -0.74
CA PHE A 20 8.41 -1.27 -0.69
C PHE A 20 8.55 0.05 -1.46
N LEU A 21 7.82 0.21 -2.57
CA LEU A 21 7.80 1.45 -3.34
C LEU A 21 7.09 2.60 -2.60
N MET A 22 6.20 2.29 -1.64
CA MET A 22 5.41 3.25 -0.86
C MET A 22 6.16 3.78 0.38
N SER A 23 7.50 3.84 0.37
CA SER A 23 8.29 4.31 1.52
C SER A 23 7.79 5.67 2.06
N PRO A 24 7.67 5.83 3.40
CA PRO A 24 7.20 7.07 4.00
C PRO A 24 8.15 8.23 3.72
N ASP A 25 7.59 9.44 3.64
CA ASP A 25 8.36 10.67 3.45
C ASP A 25 9.08 11.07 4.74
N SER A 26 10.38 11.36 4.62
CA SER A 26 11.23 11.77 5.75
C SER A 26 10.86 13.12 6.38
N ASN A 27 10.17 13.98 5.63
CA ASN A 27 9.91 15.39 5.97
C ASN A 27 8.67 15.60 6.85
N GLY A 28 8.07 14.52 7.35
CA GLY A 28 6.99 14.57 8.33
C GLY A 28 7.52 14.67 9.76
N PHE A 29 7.20 13.68 10.59
CA PHE A 29 7.46 13.70 12.03
C PHE A 29 8.96 13.61 12.41
N SER A 30 9.75 12.84 11.64
CA SER A 30 11.18 12.67 11.94
C SER A 30 11.98 13.95 11.71
N GLY A 31 11.67 14.73 10.68
CA GLY A 31 12.26 16.06 10.50
C GLY A 31 11.87 17.02 11.63
N ALA A 32 10.64 16.89 12.13
CA ALA A 32 10.09 17.77 13.17
C ALA A 32 10.85 17.66 14.49
N LEU A 33 11.16 16.43 14.87
CA LEU A 33 11.91 16.11 16.07
C LEU A 33 13.36 16.60 16.03
N VAL A 34 13.95 16.71 14.83
CA VAL A 34 15.34 17.13 14.62
C VAL A 34 15.46 18.65 14.37
N GLY A 35 14.33 19.37 14.35
CA GLY A 35 14.30 20.83 14.22
C GLY A 35 14.48 21.33 12.78
N SER A 36 14.06 20.57 11.77
CA SER A 36 14.10 21.03 10.38
C SER A 36 13.13 22.20 10.14
N GLY A 37 13.58 23.26 9.45
CA GLY A 37 12.76 24.46 9.18
C GLY A 37 11.67 24.28 8.12
N ASP A 38 11.83 23.31 7.20
CA ASP A 38 10.87 23.03 6.12
C ASP A 38 10.06 21.76 6.43
N LEU A 39 9.08 21.91 7.32
CA LEU A 39 8.19 20.82 7.73
C LEU A 39 6.88 20.87 6.96
N ASP A 40 6.59 19.81 6.22
CA ASP A 40 5.31 19.65 5.52
C ASP A 40 4.19 19.12 6.47
N LEU A 41 4.40 19.16 7.80
CA LEU A 41 3.48 18.66 8.84
C LEU A 41 2.07 19.25 8.79
N PHE A 42 1.97 20.54 8.44
CA PHE A 42 0.68 21.25 8.31
C PHE A 42 0.34 21.59 6.86
N LYS A 43 1.16 21.12 5.92
CA LYS A 43 0.89 21.33 4.51
C LYS A 43 -0.18 20.34 4.08
N VAL A 44 -1.35 20.87 3.74
CA VAL A 44 -2.40 20.09 3.07
C VAL A 44 -1.94 19.83 1.65
N SER A 45 -1.03 18.87 1.49
CA SER A 45 -0.53 18.43 0.19
C SER A 45 -1.48 17.39 -0.36
N LYS A 46 -2.19 17.72 -1.45
CA LYS A 46 -2.92 16.72 -2.22
C LYS A 46 -1.90 15.71 -2.75
N GLU A 47 -2.01 14.44 -2.36
CA GLU A 47 -1.22 13.37 -2.96
C GLU A 47 -1.39 13.38 -4.49
N ARG A 48 -0.28 13.44 -5.21
CA ARG A 48 -0.22 13.57 -6.67
C ARG A 48 0.81 12.61 -7.25
N GLY A 49 0.66 12.29 -8.54
CA GLY A 49 1.58 11.45 -9.28
C GLY A 49 1.56 9.98 -8.83
N VAL A 50 2.74 9.36 -8.82
CA VAL A 50 2.93 7.92 -8.62
C VAL A 50 2.48 7.47 -7.23
N LYS A 51 2.68 8.29 -6.19
CA LYS A 51 2.25 7.96 -4.81
C LYS A 51 0.75 7.73 -4.69
N LYS A 52 -0.05 8.55 -5.37
CA LYS A 52 -1.50 8.39 -5.39
C LYS A 52 -1.87 7.05 -6.04
N VAL A 53 -1.23 6.71 -7.17
CA VAL A 53 -1.47 5.45 -7.87
C VAL A 53 -1.08 4.25 -7.00
N LEU A 54 0.12 4.25 -6.42
CA LEU A 54 0.60 3.19 -5.53
C LEU A 54 -0.36 2.97 -4.35
N LYS A 55 -0.87 4.04 -3.73
CA LYS A 55 -1.86 3.95 -2.65
C LYS A 55 -3.12 3.21 -3.08
N TYR A 56 -3.74 3.66 -4.17
CA TYR A 56 -4.98 3.05 -4.65
C TYR A 56 -4.75 1.63 -5.17
N SER A 57 -3.63 1.36 -5.82
CA SER A 57 -3.24 0.00 -6.22
C SER A 57 -3.11 -0.92 -5.00
N MET A 58 -2.39 -0.50 -3.95
CA MET A 58 -2.24 -1.29 -2.73
C MET A 58 -3.59 -1.56 -2.05
N MET A 59 -4.45 -0.54 -1.99
CA MET A 59 -5.80 -0.68 -1.44
C MET A 59 -6.66 -1.67 -2.25
N ILE A 60 -6.69 -1.53 -3.58
CA ILE A 60 -7.48 -2.39 -4.47
C ILE A 60 -6.99 -3.84 -4.39
N PHE A 61 -5.68 -4.07 -4.52
CA PHE A 61 -5.12 -5.42 -4.44
C PHE A 61 -5.33 -6.04 -3.06
N GLY A 62 -5.24 -5.26 -1.98
CA GLY A 62 -5.55 -5.71 -0.62
C GLY A 62 -7.01 -6.17 -0.49
N PHE A 63 -7.97 -5.41 -1.00
CA PHE A 63 -9.39 -5.81 -1.00
C PHE A 63 -9.65 -7.06 -1.84
N ILE A 64 -9.02 -7.17 -3.02
CA ILE A 64 -9.12 -8.37 -3.87
C ILE A 64 -8.57 -9.59 -3.13
N LEU A 65 -7.43 -9.45 -2.46
CA LEU A 65 -6.81 -10.55 -1.71
C LEU A 65 -7.69 -10.98 -0.54
N LEU A 66 -8.21 -10.03 0.25
CA LEU A 66 -9.13 -10.33 1.34
C LEU A 66 -10.42 -11.01 0.84
N GLY A 67 -11.10 -10.40 -0.13
CA GLY A 67 -12.33 -10.97 -0.70
C GLY A 67 -12.11 -12.35 -1.31
N GLY A 68 -11.05 -12.52 -2.09
CA GLY A 68 -10.68 -13.80 -2.69
C GLY A 68 -10.34 -14.87 -1.65
N SER A 69 -9.65 -14.50 -0.56
CA SER A 69 -9.34 -15.41 0.54
C SER A 69 -10.59 -15.86 1.30
N LEU A 70 -11.56 -14.97 1.49
CA LEU A 70 -12.84 -15.29 2.12
C LEU A 70 -13.67 -16.23 1.24
N ILE A 71 -13.73 -15.97 -0.06
CA ILE A 71 -14.40 -16.86 -1.02
C ILE A 71 -13.79 -18.25 -0.97
N LEU A 72 -12.45 -18.36 -0.98
CA LEU A 72 -11.79 -19.64 -0.80
C LEU A 72 -12.22 -20.32 0.49
N ARG A 73 -12.22 -19.59 1.62
CA ARG A 73 -12.57 -20.15 2.93
C ARG A 73 -14.03 -20.63 3.02
N VAL A 74 -14.95 -19.99 2.32
CA VAL A 74 -16.37 -20.30 2.38
C VAL A 74 -16.75 -21.44 1.44
N PHE A 75 -16.17 -21.48 0.24
CA PHE A 75 -16.58 -22.42 -0.82
C PHE A 75 -15.66 -23.63 -0.97
N LEU A 76 -14.48 -23.64 -0.36
CA LEU A 76 -13.42 -24.63 -0.56
C LEU A 76 -12.81 -25.06 0.77
#